data_AF-A0A818JRK9-F1
#
_entry.id   AF-A0A818JRK9-F1
#
_cell.length_a   1.000
_cell.length_b   1.000
_cell.length_c   1.000
_cell.angle_alpha   90.00
_cell.angle_beta   90.00
_cell.angle_gamma   90.00
#
_symmetry.space_group_name_H-M   'P 1'
#
loop_
_entity.id
_entity.type
_entity.pdbx_description
1 polymer ?
#
loop_
_entity_poly.entity_id
_entity_poly.type
_entity_poly.pdbx_seq_one_letter_code
_entity_poly.pdbx_strand_id
1 'polypeptide(L)'
;MMATVSKSNSKALQLIQQYAHRLRFNTPADYDPILAAIGNAQIVMIGEASHGSHEFYLHRAEITKRLIEEKGFTIVACEADWPPAYRAHNSHIGDARETGSRRAREINIGQLVRERFGIANTFNIGFTTYTGTVTAADSWDMDPNFKRVRPSLDESVEFLLHEALINNSTMINDGQYFLLFRSNNPSVILSKELHTELHKKRLERAIGVIYRPRTERQSHYFDANLSTQFDCVIHVDVTRALRPLEMHPAWEQAEKEHIPDTFPMNV
;
A
#
# COMPACT_ATOMS: atom_id res chain seq x y z
N MET A 1 -24.53 9.04 11.06
CA MET A 1 -24.75 7.96 12.05
C MET A 1 -23.37 7.39 12.36
N MET A 2 -22.87 7.57 13.59
CA MET A 2 -21.61 6.92 13.99
C MET A 2 -21.87 5.42 14.10
N ALA A 3 -21.24 4.63 13.23
CA ALA A 3 -21.25 3.18 13.34
C ALA A 3 -20.63 2.79 14.70
N THR A 4 -21.27 1.88 15.40
CA THR A 4 -20.82 1.39 16.71
C THR A 4 -19.50 0.64 16.52
N VAL A 5 -18.37 1.30 16.81
CA VAL A 5 -17.03 0.69 16.73
C VAL A 5 -17.02 -0.54 17.63
N SER A 6 -16.80 -1.72 17.04
CA SER A 6 -16.72 -2.95 17.82
C SER A 6 -15.56 -2.88 18.83
N LYS A 7 -15.68 -3.54 20.00
CA LYS A 7 -14.60 -3.59 21.00
C LYS A 7 -13.26 -4.09 20.42
N SER A 8 -13.29 -4.95 19.39
CA SER A 8 -12.09 -5.43 18.70
C SER A 8 -11.44 -4.34 17.84
N ASN A 9 -12.22 -3.46 17.21
CA ASN A 9 -11.67 -2.34 16.44
C ASN A 9 -11.08 -1.29 17.38
N SER A 10 -11.69 -1.06 18.55
CA SER A 10 -11.18 -0.11 19.55
C SER A 10 -9.73 -0.39 19.97
N LYS A 11 -9.36 -1.66 20.23
CA LYS A 11 -7.97 -2.02 20.55
C LYS A 11 -7.01 -1.84 19.36
N ALA A 12 -7.43 -2.28 18.18
CA ALA A 12 -6.60 -2.14 16.98
C ALA A 12 -6.31 -0.67 16.65
N LEU A 13 -7.31 0.20 16.75
CA LEU A 13 -7.17 1.65 16.56
C LEU A 13 -6.15 2.25 17.53
N GLN A 14 -6.24 1.93 18.83
CA GLN A 14 -5.29 2.41 19.83
C GLN A 14 -3.85 1.99 19.52
N LEU A 15 -3.65 0.73 19.14
CA LEU A 15 -2.32 0.22 18.81
C LEU A 15 -1.78 0.86 17.53
N ILE A 16 -2.61 1.02 16.48
CA ILE A 16 -2.18 1.72 15.26
C ILE A 16 -1.76 3.15 15.61
N GLN A 17 -2.56 3.88 16.37
CA GLN A 17 -2.24 5.25 16.78
C GLN A 17 -0.97 5.35 17.62
N GLN A 18 -0.70 4.35 18.46
CA GLN A 18 0.50 4.31 19.31
C GLN A 18 1.78 4.00 18.52
N TYR A 19 1.70 3.15 17.49
CA TYR A 19 2.87 2.60 16.78
C TYR A 19 3.02 3.10 15.34
N ALA A 20 2.12 3.96 14.86
CA ALA A 20 2.22 4.59 13.55
C ALA A 20 3.38 5.60 13.52
N HIS A 21 4.20 5.49 12.48
CA HIS A 21 5.25 6.45 12.17
C HIS A 21 4.74 7.40 11.09
N ARG A 22 4.78 8.70 11.38
CA ARG A 22 4.48 9.76 10.40
C ARG A 22 5.37 9.61 9.17
N LEU A 23 4.80 9.82 7.97
CA LEU A 23 5.55 9.72 6.72
C LEU A 23 5.24 10.88 5.79
N ARG A 24 6.24 11.71 5.49
CA ARG A 24 6.16 12.78 4.49
C ARG A 24 7.22 12.58 3.41
N PHE A 25 6.81 12.65 2.16
CA PHE A 25 7.73 12.49 1.03
C PHE A 25 8.93 13.45 1.08
N ASN A 26 8.71 14.73 1.43
CA ASN A 26 9.77 15.74 1.50
C ASN A 26 10.50 15.79 2.85
N THR A 27 10.46 14.72 3.64
CA THR A 27 11.18 14.64 4.91
C THR A 27 11.96 13.34 4.97
N PRO A 28 13.22 13.32 4.48
CA PRO A 28 14.02 12.10 4.40
C PRO A 28 14.10 11.33 5.73
N ALA A 29 14.20 12.03 6.85
CA ALA A 29 14.28 11.44 8.20
C ALA A 29 13.04 10.59 8.56
N ASP A 30 11.87 10.85 7.97
CA ASP A 30 10.66 10.05 8.23
C ASP A 30 10.82 8.60 7.72
N TYR A 31 11.74 8.33 6.78
CA TYR A 31 12.03 6.98 6.27
C TYR A 31 13.11 6.24 7.08
N ASP A 32 13.82 6.91 8.00
CA ASP A 32 14.90 6.30 8.80
C ASP A 32 14.45 5.02 9.52
N PRO A 33 13.25 4.95 10.14
CA PRO A 33 12.82 3.73 10.81
C PRO A 33 12.59 2.56 9.84
N ILE A 34 12.12 2.83 8.60
CA ILE A 34 11.99 1.81 7.56
C ILE A 34 13.38 1.28 7.18
N LEU A 35 14.32 2.18 6.90
CA LEU A 35 15.70 1.84 6.54
C LEU A 35 16.39 1.07 7.67
N ALA A 36 16.18 1.46 8.92
CA ALA A 36 16.67 0.75 10.08
C ALA A 36 16.07 -0.67 10.17
N ALA A 37 14.76 -0.81 9.98
CA ALA A 37 14.05 -2.09 10.03
C ALA A 37 14.45 -3.06 8.90
N ILE A 38 14.73 -2.53 7.71
CA ILE A 38 15.29 -3.31 6.58
C ILE A 38 16.60 -4.00 6.98
N GLY A 39 17.38 -3.41 7.89
CA GLY A 39 18.61 -4.01 8.42
C GLY A 39 19.56 -4.40 7.30
N ASN A 40 19.94 -5.67 7.28
CA ASN A 40 20.83 -6.30 6.29
C ASN A 40 20.08 -7.16 5.27
N ALA A 41 18.79 -6.88 5.01
CA ALA A 41 18.07 -7.57 3.94
C ALA A 41 18.84 -7.45 2.62
N GLN A 42 18.95 -8.54 1.89
CA GLN A 42 19.57 -8.57 0.56
C GLN A 42 18.56 -8.26 -0.55
N ILE A 43 17.28 -8.56 -0.30
CA ILE A 43 16.19 -8.32 -1.24
C ILE A 43 15.11 -7.52 -0.53
N VAL A 44 14.90 -6.28 -0.96
CA VAL A 44 13.79 -5.45 -0.51
C VAL A 44 12.79 -5.37 -1.65
N MET A 45 11.56 -5.79 -1.38
CA MET A 45 10.50 -5.76 -2.38
C MET A 45 9.49 -4.68 -1.98
N ILE A 46 9.27 -3.73 -2.88
CA ILE A 46 8.46 -2.54 -2.65
C ILE A 46 7.24 -2.61 -3.57
N GLY A 47 6.08 -2.95 -2.99
CA GLY A 47 4.83 -3.10 -3.73
C GLY A 47 4.11 -1.78 -3.93
N GLU A 48 2.84 -1.87 -4.32
CA GLU A 48 1.90 -0.76 -4.34
C GLU A 48 0.47 -1.29 -4.23
N ALA A 49 -0.44 -0.52 -3.64
CA ALA A 49 -1.86 -0.91 -3.55
C ALA A 49 -2.56 -0.71 -4.91
N SER A 50 -2.02 0.21 -5.72
CA SER A 50 -2.50 0.55 -7.05
C SER A 50 -1.38 0.97 -8.01
N HIS A 51 -1.50 0.63 -9.30
CA HIS A 51 -0.48 0.99 -10.31
C HIS A 51 -0.51 2.44 -10.77
N GLY A 52 -1.55 3.20 -10.43
CA GLY A 52 -1.80 4.54 -10.97
C GLY A 52 -1.97 5.63 -9.92
N SER A 53 -1.38 5.47 -8.73
CA SER A 53 -1.48 6.45 -7.64
C SER A 53 -0.14 7.17 -7.42
N HIS A 54 -0.16 8.49 -7.56
CA HIS A 54 1.00 9.37 -7.53
C HIS A 54 1.86 9.22 -6.26
N GLU A 55 1.25 9.21 -5.07
CA GLU A 55 1.96 9.13 -3.79
C GLU A 55 2.73 7.80 -3.63
N PHE A 56 2.21 6.70 -4.19
CA PHE A 56 2.90 5.41 -4.14
C PHE A 56 4.22 5.48 -4.90
N TYR A 57 4.23 6.07 -6.10
CA TYR A 57 5.46 6.27 -6.87
C TYR A 57 6.46 7.18 -6.16
N LEU A 58 5.99 8.23 -5.48
CA LEU A 58 6.86 9.11 -4.70
C LEU A 58 7.58 8.34 -3.59
N HIS A 59 6.86 7.60 -2.75
CA HIS A 59 7.48 6.82 -1.68
C HIS A 59 8.37 5.70 -2.22
N ARG A 60 7.96 5.02 -3.30
CA ARG A 60 8.77 3.99 -3.96
C ARG A 60 10.09 4.57 -4.47
N ALA A 61 10.05 5.75 -5.09
CA ALA A 61 11.24 6.42 -5.59
C ALA A 61 12.20 6.82 -4.45
N GLU A 62 11.68 7.42 -3.38
CA GLU A 62 12.52 7.85 -2.24
C GLU A 62 13.13 6.65 -1.51
N ILE A 63 12.36 5.59 -1.24
CA ILE A 63 12.90 4.37 -0.61
C ILE A 63 13.97 3.74 -1.52
N THR A 64 13.70 3.63 -2.83
CA THR A 64 14.66 3.06 -3.78
C THR A 64 15.97 3.87 -3.82
N LYS A 65 15.87 5.20 -3.88
CA LYS A 65 17.02 6.10 -3.82
C LYS A 65 17.85 5.86 -2.56
N ARG A 66 17.21 5.85 -1.38
CA ARG A 66 17.92 5.63 -0.10
C ARG A 66 18.54 4.23 0.00
N LEU A 67 17.89 3.20 -0.54
CA LEU A 67 18.46 1.85 -0.61
C LEU A 67 19.75 1.82 -1.45
N ILE A 68 19.79 2.56 -2.55
CA ILE A 68 20.99 2.65 -3.40
C ILE A 68 22.07 3.44 -2.67
N GLU A 69 21.76 4.66 -2.21
CA GLU A 69 22.73 5.61 -1.65
C GLU A 69 23.28 5.18 -0.29
N GLU A 70 22.45 4.59 0.59
CA GLU A 70 22.81 4.32 1.99
C GLU A 70 23.02 2.85 2.30
N LYS A 71 22.41 1.95 1.51
CA LYS A 71 22.42 0.50 1.75
C LYS A 71 23.17 -0.29 0.68
N GLY A 72 23.67 0.37 -0.37
CA GLY A 72 24.52 -0.24 -1.40
C GLY A 72 23.78 -1.18 -2.35
N PHE A 73 22.47 -1.04 -2.50
CA PHE A 73 21.73 -1.79 -3.51
C PHE A 73 22.16 -1.36 -4.92
N THR A 74 22.47 -2.33 -5.78
CA THR A 74 23.01 -2.09 -7.14
C THR A 74 22.12 -2.62 -8.25
N ILE A 75 21.01 -3.28 -7.90
CA ILE A 75 20.05 -3.86 -8.85
C ILE A 75 18.65 -3.38 -8.47
N VAL A 76 17.94 -2.83 -9.45
CA VAL A 76 16.50 -2.53 -9.36
C VAL A 76 15.79 -3.40 -10.39
N ALA A 77 14.99 -4.35 -9.91
CA ALA A 77 14.14 -5.18 -10.75
C ALA A 77 12.73 -4.59 -10.76
N CYS A 78 12.30 -4.06 -11.91
CA CYS A 78 10.96 -3.50 -12.06
C CYS A 78 10.00 -4.55 -12.58
N GLU A 79 8.80 -4.56 -12.01
CA GLU A 79 7.64 -5.22 -12.60
C GLU A 79 7.28 -4.49 -13.90
N ALA A 80 7.57 -5.15 -15.01
CA ALA A 80 7.34 -4.66 -16.37
C ALA A 80 6.92 -5.85 -17.24
N ASP A 81 6.57 -5.58 -18.49
CA ASP A 81 6.05 -6.56 -19.45
C ASP A 81 7.05 -7.71 -19.68
N TRP A 82 6.93 -8.75 -18.86
CA TRP A 82 7.65 -10.00 -18.99
C TRP A 82 6.64 -11.15 -18.90
N PRO A 83 6.49 -12.00 -19.94
CA PRO A 83 5.47 -13.06 -19.96
C PRO A 83 5.48 -14.02 -18.75
N PRO A 84 6.61 -14.32 -18.08
CA PRO A 84 6.62 -15.03 -16.79
C PRO A 84 6.12 -14.20 -15.59
N ALA A 85 6.31 -12.87 -15.59
CA ALA A 85 5.83 -11.98 -14.54
C ALA A 85 4.30 -12.00 -14.45
N TYR A 86 3.59 -12.17 -15.58
CA TYR A 86 2.13 -12.31 -15.61
C TYR A 86 1.57 -13.38 -14.64
N ARG A 87 2.28 -14.50 -14.43
CA ARG A 87 1.86 -15.55 -13.48
C ARG A 87 2.22 -15.25 -12.01
N ALA A 88 3.18 -14.35 -11.78
CA ALA A 88 3.61 -13.92 -10.45
C ALA A 88 2.98 -12.58 -10.00
N HIS A 89 2.35 -11.86 -10.93
CA HIS A 89 1.81 -10.50 -10.83
C HIS A 89 0.38 -10.43 -10.24
N ASN A 90 -0.30 -11.56 -10.07
CA ASN A 90 -1.73 -11.55 -9.74
C ASN A 90 -2.07 -11.10 -8.31
N SER A 91 -1.07 -10.80 -7.49
CA SER A 91 -1.29 -10.22 -6.17
C SER A 91 -0.03 -9.48 -5.75
N HIS A 92 -0.23 -8.33 -5.12
CA HIS A 92 0.72 -7.48 -4.41
C HIS A 92 1.92 -8.24 -3.83
N ILE A 93 3.06 -7.56 -3.68
CA ILE A 93 4.34 -8.13 -3.22
C ILE A 93 4.33 -8.83 -1.84
N GLY A 94 3.20 -8.86 -1.16
CA GLY A 94 3.01 -9.53 0.10
C GLY A 94 3.25 -11.04 0.05
N ASP A 95 3.26 -11.73 1.18
CA ASP A 95 3.26 -13.21 1.20
C ASP A 95 1.86 -13.76 0.85
N ALA A 96 1.69 -14.34 -0.34
CA ALA A 96 0.39 -14.87 -0.80
C ALA A 96 -0.23 -15.91 0.15
N ARG A 97 0.56 -16.60 1.00
CA ARG A 97 0.03 -17.55 1.99
C ARG A 97 -0.83 -16.88 3.06
N GLU A 98 -0.67 -15.58 3.21
CA GLU A 98 -1.37 -14.72 4.16
C GLU A 98 -2.54 -13.97 3.52
N THR A 99 -2.94 -14.37 2.31
CA THR A 99 -4.03 -13.78 1.53
C THR A 99 -5.04 -14.83 1.07
N GLY A 100 -6.17 -14.39 0.50
CA GLY A 100 -7.19 -15.22 -0.14
C GLY A 100 -6.61 -16.11 -1.26
N SER A 101 -5.50 -15.69 -1.87
CA SER A 101 -4.75 -16.42 -2.90
C SER A 101 -4.28 -17.80 -2.42
N ARG A 102 -4.03 -17.98 -1.10
CA ARG A 102 -3.78 -19.31 -0.51
C ARG A 102 -4.89 -20.31 -0.81
N ARG A 103 -6.15 -19.87 -0.79
CA ARG A 103 -7.31 -20.73 -1.08
C ARG A 103 -7.45 -20.99 -2.59
N ALA A 104 -7.01 -20.05 -3.43
CA ALA A 104 -6.99 -20.17 -4.88
C ALA A 104 -5.77 -20.94 -5.42
N ARG A 105 -4.80 -21.30 -4.56
CA ARG A 105 -3.49 -21.90 -4.92
C ARG A 105 -2.65 -21.01 -5.83
N GLU A 106 -2.89 -19.70 -5.77
CA GLU A 106 -2.10 -18.70 -6.47
C GLU A 106 -0.86 -18.35 -5.64
N ILE A 107 0.29 -18.26 -6.31
CA ILE A 107 1.58 -17.94 -5.70
C ILE A 107 2.02 -16.59 -6.27
N ASN A 108 2.52 -15.70 -5.41
CA ASN A 108 3.10 -14.42 -5.84
C ASN A 108 4.62 -14.39 -5.62
N ILE A 109 5.27 -13.38 -6.21
CA ILE A 109 6.72 -13.23 -6.12
C ILE A 109 7.20 -13.02 -4.67
N GLY A 110 6.39 -12.36 -3.84
CA GLY A 110 6.68 -12.12 -2.42
C GLY A 110 6.86 -13.41 -1.64
N GLN A 111 5.94 -14.37 -1.83
CA GLN A 111 6.05 -15.70 -1.26
C GLN A 111 7.28 -16.44 -1.81
N LEU A 112 7.46 -16.48 -3.14
CA LEU A 112 8.57 -17.21 -3.76
C LEU A 112 9.94 -16.73 -3.29
N VAL A 113 10.12 -15.41 -3.18
CA VAL A 113 11.37 -14.80 -2.71
C VAL A 113 11.60 -15.14 -1.24
N ARG A 114 10.57 -15.07 -0.38
CA ARG A 114 10.68 -15.47 1.02
C ARG A 114 11.01 -16.96 1.17
N GLU A 115 10.39 -17.83 0.39
CA GLU A 115 10.66 -19.28 0.42
C GLU A 115 12.06 -19.63 -0.10
N ARG A 116 12.55 -18.90 -1.11
CA ARG A 116 13.85 -19.18 -1.73
C ARG A 116 15.03 -18.60 -0.95
N PHE A 117 14.91 -17.38 -0.43
CA PHE A 117 16.01 -16.63 0.19
C PHE A 117 15.91 -16.56 1.71
N GLY A 118 14.75 -16.93 2.27
CA GLY A 118 14.51 -16.90 3.71
C GLY A 118 14.16 -15.51 4.22
N ILE A 119 13.27 -15.47 5.22
CA ILE A 119 12.70 -14.22 5.75
C ILE A 119 13.75 -13.22 6.26
N ALA A 120 14.88 -13.72 6.79
CA ALA A 120 15.98 -12.89 7.31
C ALA A 120 16.72 -12.11 6.20
N ASN A 121 16.67 -12.58 4.95
CA ASN A 121 17.34 -11.92 3.82
C ASN A 121 16.40 -11.07 2.97
N THR A 122 15.11 -11.08 3.28
CA THR A 122 14.06 -10.40 2.51
C THR A 122 13.40 -9.32 3.34
N PHE A 123 12.78 -8.32 2.70
CA PHE A 123 11.91 -7.35 3.37
C PHE A 123 10.77 -6.90 2.43
N ASN A 124 9.52 -7.01 2.86
CA ASN A 124 8.34 -6.68 2.04
C ASN A 124 7.69 -5.38 2.53
N ILE A 125 7.58 -4.40 1.65
CA ILE A 125 6.88 -3.12 1.90
C ILE A 125 5.58 -3.12 1.11
N GLY A 126 4.46 -3.07 1.81
CA GLY A 126 3.11 -2.95 1.24
C GLY A 126 2.61 -1.51 1.27
N PHE A 127 1.57 -1.25 0.50
CA PHE A 127 0.86 0.03 0.49
C PHE A 127 -0.63 -0.19 0.65
N THR A 128 -1.31 0.77 1.25
CA THR A 128 -2.78 0.82 1.32
C THR A 128 -3.26 2.25 1.10
N THR A 129 -4.51 2.41 0.65
CA THR A 129 -5.16 3.72 0.55
C THR A 129 -6.63 3.61 0.90
N TYR A 130 -7.23 4.65 1.47
CA TYR A 130 -8.65 4.66 1.81
C TYR A 130 -9.53 5.14 0.65
N THR A 131 -9.14 6.24 -0.02
CA THR A 131 -9.90 6.84 -1.12
C THR A 131 -8.99 7.70 -2.02
N GLY A 132 -9.58 8.46 -2.94
CA GLY A 132 -8.87 9.44 -3.75
C GLY A 132 -9.09 9.22 -5.23
N THR A 133 -8.02 9.32 -6.02
CA THR A 133 -8.06 9.12 -7.47
C THR A 133 -6.91 8.26 -7.95
N VAL A 134 -7.11 7.58 -9.07
CA VAL A 134 -6.16 6.64 -9.68
C VAL A 134 -6.25 6.73 -11.20
N THR A 135 -5.13 6.53 -11.88
CA THR A 135 -5.10 6.29 -13.33
C THR A 135 -5.19 4.78 -13.59
N ALA A 136 -6.27 4.32 -14.20
CA ALA A 136 -6.49 2.90 -14.49
C ALA A 136 -7.46 2.72 -15.66
N ALA A 137 -7.41 1.56 -16.33
CA ALA A 137 -8.34 1.20 -17.39
C ALA A 137 -9.65 0.60 -16.83
N ASP A 138 -10.68 0.49 -17.66
CA ASP A 138 -11.91 -0.28 -17.34
C ASP A 138 -11.75 -1.79 -17.57
N SER A 139 -10.91 -2.15 -18.53
CA SER A 139 -10.63 -3.52 -18.96
C SER A 139 -9.24 -3.63 -19.57
N TRP A 140 -8.78 -4.85 -19.80
CA TRP A 140 -7.57 -5.13 -20.58
C TRP A 140 -7.68 -4.51 -21.97
N ASP A 141 -6.53 -4.10 -22.52
CA ASP A 141 -6.40 -3.50 -23.86
C ASP A 141 -7.15 -2.18 -24.06
N MET A 142 -7.62 -1.54 -22.98
CA MET A 142 -8.23 -0.21 -23.00
C MET A 142 -7.26 0.83 -22.45
N ASP A 143 -7.36 2.06 -22.96
CA ASP A 143 -6.55 3.18 -22.47
C ASP A 143 -6.82 3.46 -20.99
N PRO A 144 -5.77 3.75 -20.20
CA PRO A 144 -5.93 4.16 -18.82
C PRO A 144 -6.61 5.53 -18.74
N ASN A 145 -7.52 5.68 -17.77
CA ASN A 145 -8.29 6.90 -17.58
C ASN A 145 -8.20 7.40 -16.13
N PHE A 146 -8.52 8.67 -15.89
CA PHE A 146 -8.67 9.24 -14.55
C PHE A 146 -9.93 8.67 -13.88
N LYS A 147 -9.79 8.13 -12.66
CA LYS A 147 -10.91 7.51 -11.93
C LYS A 147 -10.90 7.91 -10.47
N ARG A 148 -12.10 8.08 -9.91
CA ARG A 148 -12.28 8.20 -8.45
C ARG A 148 -12.24 6.83 -7.81
N VAL A 149 -11.38 6.67 -6.82
CA VAL A 149 -11.34 5.51 -5.93
C VAL A 149 -12.46 5.68 -4.90
N ARG A 150 -13.30 4.66 -4.74
CA ARG A 150 -14.37 4.69 -3.73
C ARG A 150 -13.74 4.68 -2.32
N PRO A 151 -14.40 5.28 -1.31
CA PRO A 151 -14.07 4.97 0.08
C PRO A 151 -14.01 3.46 0.29
N SER A 152 -13.02 3.00 1.05
CA SER A 152 -12.87 1.58 1.28
C SER A 152 -14.03 1.01 2.12
N LEU A 153 -14.16 -0.31 2.11
CA LEU A 153 -15.23 -1.00 2.85
C LEU A 153 -14.96 -1.00 4.35
N ASP A 154 -15.99 -0.85 5.18
CA ASP A 154 -15.88 -0.76 6.64
C ASP A 154 -15.13 -1.95 7.30
N GLU A 155 -15.19 -3.13 6.67
CA GLU A 155 -14.54 -4.36 7.13
C GLU A 155 -13.10 -4.54 6.62
N SER A 156 -12.59 -3.54 5.89
CA SER A 156 -11.26 -3.56 5.28
C SER A 156 -10.16 -3.02 6.19
N VAL A 157 -8.91 -3.42 5.89
CA VAL A 157 -7.73 -2.86 6.54
C VAL A 157 -7.61 -1.37 6.24
N GLU A 158 -7.90 -0.94 5.01
CA GLU A 158 -7.87 0.45 4.59
C GLU A 158 -8.79 1.32 5.44
N PHE A 159 -9.98 0.83 5.77
CA PHE A 159 -10.93 1.56 6.62
C PHE A 159 -10.43 1.66 8.06
N LEU A 160 -9.91 0.56 8.61
CA LEU A 160 -9.31 0.57 9.95
C LEU A 160 -8.14 1.56 10.05
N LEU A 161 -7.31 1.63 9.01
CA LEU A 161 -6.16 2.54 8.94
C LEU A 161 -6.61 4.01 8.80
N HIS A 162 -7.66 4.27 8.01
CA HIS A 162 -8.32 5.57 7.92
C HIS A 162 -8.90 6.01 9.27
N GLU A 163 -9.66 5.12 9.93
CA GLU A 163 -10.26 5.40 11.24
C GLU A 163 -9.18 5.74 12.29
N ALA A 164 -8.04 5.05 12.27
CA ALA A 164 -6.95 5.34 13.18
C ALA A 164 -6.38 6.75 12.98
N LEU A 165 -6.32 7.20 11.71
CA LEU A 165 -5.82 8.51 11.33
C LEU A 165 -6.78 9.64 11.74
N ILE A 166 -8.06 9.56 11.38
CA ILE A 166 -9.03 10.64 11.65
C ILE A 166 -9.32 10.80 13.14
N ASN A 167 -9.12 9.75 13.94
CA ASN A 167 -9.27 9.78 15.39
C ASN A 167 -7.96 10.20 16.11
N ASN A 168 -6.92 10.62 15.40
CA ASN A 168 -5.65 11.06 15.97
C ASN A 168 -5.26 12.46 15.50
N SER A 169 -5.48 13.45 16.37
CA SER A 169 -5.19 14.86 16.10
C SER A 169 -3.73 15.19 15.78
N THR A 170 -2.78 14.29 16.08
CA THR A 170 -1.36 14.49 15.74
C THR A 170 -0.96 13.96 14.35
N MET A 171 -1.78 13.10 13.74
CA MET A 171 -1.52 12.44 12.44
C MET A 171 -2.40 13.00 11.29
N ILE A 172 -3.44 13.77 11.62
CA ILE A 172 -4.41 14.32 10.65
C ILE A 172 -3.77 15.19 9.57
N ASN A 173 -2.65 15.86 9.85
CA ASN A 173 -2.15 16.91 8.95
C ASN A 173 -1.44 16.42 7.68
N ASP A 174 -1.04 15.14 7.60
CA ASP A 174 -0.32 14.62 6.42
C ASP A 174 -1.06 13.53 5.65
N GLY A 175 -2.07 12.89 6.26
CA GLY A 175 -2.81 11.80 5.62
C GLY A 175 -1.98 10.54 5.33
N GLN A 176 -0.75 10.45 5.85
CA GLN A 176 0.22 9.41 5.47
C GLN A 176 1.05 8.94 6.67
N TYR A 177 1.19 7.63 6.82
CA TYR A 177 2.01 7.00 7.86
C TYR A 177 2.40 5.58 7.48
N PHE A 178 3.27 4.95 8.25
CA PHE A 178 3.54 3.52 8.12
C PHE A 178 3.53 2.79 9.46
N LEU A 179 3.36 1.47 9.37
CA LEU A 179 3.47 0.54 10.48
C LEU A 179 4.55 -0.49 10.20
N LEU A 180 5.33 -0.83 11.22
CA LEU A 180 6.34 -1.88 11.17
C LEU A 180 5.84 -3.12 11.92
N PHE A 181 5.92 -4.28 11.27
CA PHE A 181 5.54 -5.58 11.83
C PHE A 181 6.73 -6.50 12.02
N ARG A 182 7.79 -6.31 11.22
CA ARG A 182 9.04 -7.08 11.30
C ARG A 182 10.26 -6.19 11.03
N SER A 183 11.40 -6.62 11.54
CA SER A 183 12.71 -5.98 11.35
C SER A 183 13.79 -7.05 11.17
N ASN A 184 14.74 -6.81 10.27
CA ASN A 184 16.00 -7.54 10.15
C ASN A 184 17.13 -6.89 10.97
N ASN A 185 16.80 -5.84 11.74
CA ASN A 185 17.69 -5.20 12.70
C ASN A 185 17.16 -5.46 14.13
N PRO A 186 17.91 -6.19 14.98
CA PRO A 186 17.48 -6.54 16.33
C PRO A 186 17.34 -5.33 17.28
N SER A 187 17.92 -4.18 16.94
CA SER A 187 17.79 -2.95 17.72
C SER A 187 16.44 -2.25 17.53
N VAL A 188 15.66 -2.62 16.50
CA VAL A 188 14.33 -2.06 16.27
C VAL A 188 13.31 -2.79 17.14
N ILE A 189 12.66 -2.05 18.04
CA ILE A 189 11.63 -2.57 18.93
C ILE A 189 10.28 -2.58 18.20
N LEU A 190 9.60 -3.73 18.22
CA LEU A 190 8.32 -3.94 17.55
C LEU A 190 7.25 -4.40 18.54
N SER A 191 6.00 -4.02 18.27
CA SER A 191 4.87 -4.41 19.11
C SER A 191 4.29 -5.76 18.69
N LYS A 192 4.43 -6.77 19.56
CA LYS A 192 3.78 -8.08 19.38
C LYS A 192 2.25 -7.97 19.39
N GLU A 193 1.71 -7.02 20.15
CA GLU A 193 0.26 -6.80 20.22
C GLU A 193 -0.27 -6.21 18.92
N LEU A 194 0.40 -5.19 18.36
CA LEU A 194 0.06 -4.64 17.05
C LEU A 194 0.12 -5.74 15.98
N HIS A 195 1.21 -6.51 15.95
CA HIS A 195 1.36 -7.62 15.02
C HIS A 195 0.19 -8.61 15.13
N THR A 196 -0.19 -9.01 16.36
CA THR A 196 -1.30 -9.94 16.59
C THR A 196 -2.65 -9.38 16.16
N GLU A 197 -2.92 -8.10 16.45
CA GLU A 197 -4.18 -7.46 16.10
C GLU A 197 -4.33 -7.24 14.58
N LEU A 198 -3.23 -6.93 13.89
CA LEU A 198 -3.19 -6.73 12.44
C LEU A 198 -2.96 -8.04 11.67
N HIS A 199 -2.66 -9.13 12.38
CA HIS A 199 -2.71 -10.48 11.81
C HIS A 199 -4.15 -10.96 11.69
N LYS A 200 -5.13 -10.38 12.40
CA LYS A 200 -6.54 -10.79 12.24
C LYS A 200 -6.99 -10.54 10.79
N LYS A 201 -7.57 -11.58 10.21
CA LYS A 201 -8.06 -11.61 8.83
C LYS A 201 -9.08 -10.49 8.58
N ARG A 202 -8.86 -9.68 7.55
CA ARG A 202 -9.73 -8.58 7.09
C ARG A 202 -9.75 -8.52 5.57
N LEU A 203 -10.63 -7.72 4.99
CA LEU A 203 -10.53 -7.40 3.57
C LEU A 203 -9.35 -6.46 3.30
N GLU A 204 -8.69 -6.63 2.17
CA GLU A 204 -7.66 -5.75 1.65
C GLU A 204 -7.95 -5.42 0.19
N ARG A 205 -7.66 -4.18 -0.21
CA ARG A 205 -7.92 -3.68 -1.54
C ARG A 205 -6.69 -3.72 -2.44
N ALA A 206 -6.89 -4.24 -3.65
CA ALA A 206 -5.94 -4.28 -4.75
C ALA A 206 -6.52 -3.63 -6.01
N ILE A 207 -5.87 -2.58 -6.53
CA ILE A 207 -6.27 -1.95 -7.80
C ILE A 207 -5.12 -2.11 -8.82
N GLY A 208 -5.17 -3.11 -9.68
CA GLY A 208 -4.15 -3.26 -10.73
C GLY A 208 -4.26 -2.21 -11.84
N VAL A 209 -3.85 -2.59 -13.06
CA VAL A 209 -3.98 -1.74 -14.25
C VAL A 209 -5.44 -1.45 -14.61
N ILE A 210 -6.35 -2.27 -14.09
CA ILE A 210 -7.80 -2.15 -14.22
C ILE A 210 -8.39 -1.76 -12.88
N TYR A 211 -9.34 -0.82 -12.90
CA TYR A 211 -10.19 -0.51 -11.76
C TYR A 211 -11.67 -0.54 -12.12
N ARG A 212 -12.49 -1.29 -11.39
CA ARG A 212 -13.92 -1.46 -11.66
C ARG A 212 -14.75 -1.06 -10.44
N PRO A 213 -15.09 0.23 -10.28
CA PRO A 213 -15.76 0.73 -9.08
C PRO A 213 -17.18 0.16 -8.88
N ARG A 214 -17.85 -0.29 -9.95
CA ARG A 214 -19.21 -0.89 -9.86
C ARG A 214 -19.19 -2.30 -9.28
N THR A 215 -18.09 -3.02 -9.39
CA THR A 215 -17.91 -4.41 -8.93
C THR A 215 -16.73 -4.54 -7.98
N GLU A 216 -16.41 -3.46 -7.25
CA GLU A 216 -15.15 -3.32 -6.51
C GLU A 216 -14.99 -4.42 -5.45
N ARG A 217 -16.04 -4.72 -4.67
CA ARG A 217 -16.01 -5.79 -3.67
C ARG A 217 -15.60 -7.14 -4.25
N GLN A 218 -16.06 -7.46 -5.46
CA GLN A 218 -15.79 -8.73 -6.11
C GLN A 218 -14.47 -8.73 -6.89
N SER A 219 -14.07 -7.58 -7.43
CA SER A 219 -12.95 -7.48 -8.38
C SER A 219 -11.64 -7.04 -7.74
N HIS A 220 -11.71 -6.34 -6.60
CA HIS A 220 -10.59 -5.60 -6.01
C HIS A 220 -10.40 -5.87 -4.52
N TYR A 221 -11.20 -6.74 -3.91
CA TYR A 221 -11.02 -7.11 -2.51
C TYR A 221 -10.78 -8.60 -2.35
N PHE A 222 -9.81 -8.91 -1.51
CA PHE A 222 -9.50 -10.26 -1.08
C PHE A 222 -9.30 -10.26 0.44
N ASP A 223 -9.37 -11.45 1.02
CA ASP A 223 -9.06 -11.62 2.43
C ASP A 223 -7.55 -11.56 2.67
N ALA A 224 -7.07 -10.90 3.72
CA ALA A 224 -5.66 -10.88 4.07
C ALA A 224 -5.37 -10.75 5.56
N ASN A 225 -4.18 -11.20 5.95
CA ASN A 225 -3.57 -11.02 7.27
C ASN A 225 -2.40 -10.02 7.11
N LEU A 226 -2.64 -8.74 7.37
CA LEU A 226 -1.75 -7.65 6.97
C LEU A 226 -0.31 -7.78 7.52
N SER A 227 -0.19 -8.05 8.83
CA SER A 227 1.11 -8.02 9.53
C SER A 227 2.02 -9.22 9.22
N THR A 228 1.47 -10.28 8.63
CA THR A 228 2.25 -11.45 8.18
C THR A 228 2.52 -11.38 6.68
N GLN A 229 1.62 -10.74 5.92
CA GLN A 229 1.83 -10.45 4.52
C GLN A 229 3.02 -9.51 4.29
N PHE A 230 3.15 -8.45 5.10
CA PHE A 230 4.18 -7.42 4.94
C PHE A 230 5.03 -7.22 6.20
N ASP A 231 6.25 -6.73 6.01
CA ASP A 231 7.13 -6.34 7.11
C ASP A 231 6.90 -4.87 7.50
N CYS A 232 6.52 -4.06 6.53
CA CYS A 232 6.12 -2.67 6.66
C CYS A 232 4.91 -2.39 5.76
N VAL A 233 3.95 -1.60 6.22
CA VAL A 233 2.86 -1.09 5.38
C VAL A 233 2.83 0.43 5.45
N ILE A 234 2.86 1.07 4.28
CA ILE A 234 2.66 2.51 4.11
C ILE A 234 1.19 2.75 3.78
N HIS A 235 0.51 3.57 4.58
CA HIS A 235 -0.86 3.99 4.34
C HIS A 235 -0.88 5.42 3.80
N VAL A 236 -1.57 5.63 2.68
CA VAL A 236 -1.86 6.95 2.12
C VAL A 236 -3.38 7.12 2.07
N ASP A 237 -3.93 7.92 2.96
CA ASP A 237 -5.39 8.01 3.18
C ASP A 237 -6.13 8.43 1.90
N VAL A 238 -5.63 9.48 1.24
CA VAL A 238 -6.17 9.99 -0.01
C VAL A 238 -5.07 10.04 -1.07
N THR A 239 -5.23 9.26 -2.13
CA THR A 239 -4.29 9.24 -3.27
C THR A 239 -4.74 10.16 -4.40
N ARG A 240 -3.79 10.55 -5.26
CA ARG A 240 -4.04 11.25 -6.53
C ARG A 240 -3.68 10.36 -7.71
N ALA A 241 -4.43 10.50 -8.80
CA ALA A 241 -4.14 9.83 -10.06
C ALA A 241 -2.75 10.23 -10.58
N LEU A 242 -1.92 9.23 -10.89
CA LEU A 242 -0.65 9.44 -11.56
C LEU A 242 -0.90 10.04 -12.94
N ARG A 243 -0.31 11.20 -13.21
CA ARG A 243 -0.46 11.87 -14.51
C ARG A 243 0.33 11.13 -15.58
N PRO A 244 -0.31 10.67 -16.68
CA PRO A 244 0.40 10.10 -17.81
C PRO A 244 1.39 11.09 -18.42
N LEU A 245 2.49 10.59 -18.99
CA LEU A 245 3.41 11.42 -19.77
C LEU A 245 2.76 11.87 -21.09
N GLU A 246 2.03 10.97 -21.74
CA GLU A 246 1.22 11.26 -22.93
C GLU A 246 -0.24 11.44 -22.50
N MET A 247 -0.69 12.69 -22.52
CA MET A 247 -2.05 13.04 -22.11
C MET A 247 -3.04 12.74 -23.24
N HIS A 248 -3.94 11.78 -23.01
CA HIS A 248 -5.06 11.54 -23.93
C HIS A 248 -6.24 12.45 -23.57
N PRO A 249 -6.96 13.06 -24.53
CA PRO A 249 -8.06 14.01 -24.24
C PRO A 249 -9.14 13.45 -23.31
N ALA A 250 -9.41 12.14 -23.38
CA ALA A 250 -10.35 11.47 -22.50
C ALA A 250 -9.91 11.49 -21.02
N TRP A 251 -8.61 11.41 -20.74
CA TRP A 251 -8.06 11.49 -19.40
C TRP A 251 -8.22 12.89 -18.82
N GLU A 252 -7.88 13.93 -19.61
CA GLU A 252 -8.04 15.32 -19.18
C GLU A 252 -9.49 15.70 -18.92
N GLN A 253 -10.40 15.23 -19.80
CA GLN A 253 -11.82 15.44 -19.63
C GLN A 253 -12.32 14.75 -18.35
N ALA A 254 -11.92 13.49 -18.13
CA ALA A 254 -12.29 12.77 -16.92
C ALA A 254 -11.72 13.43 -15.65
N GLU A 255 -10.49 13.95 -15.66
CA GLU A 255 -9.93 14.73 -14.55
C GLU A 255 -10.82 15.94 -14.23
N LYS A 256 -11.22 16.72 -15.24
CA LYS A 256 -12.10 17.89 -15.07
C LYS A 256 -13.49 17.54 -14.55
N GLU A 257 -14.10 16.47 -15.06
CA GLU A 257 -15.44 16.03 -14.64
C GLU A 257 -15.45 15.45 -13.21
N HIS A 258 -14.33 14.87 -12.79
CA HIS A 258 -14.22 14.15 -11.52
C HIS A 258 -13.49 14.93 -10.43
N ILE A 259 -12.92 16.10 -10.68
CA ILE A 259 -12.46 17.02 -9.63
C ILE A 259 -13.57 18.08 -9.44
N PRO A 260 -14.16 18.26 -8.25
CA PRO A 260 -15.15 19.31 -8.05
C PRO A 260 -14.54 20.70 -8.32
N ASP A 261 -15.33 21.63 -8.89
CA ASP A 261 -14.94 23.03 -9.17
C ASP A 261 -14.41 23.82 -7.95
N THR A 262 -14.49 23.27 -6.74
CA THR A 262 -14.23 23.96 -5.47
C THR A 262 -12.89 23.64 -4.78
N PHE A 263 -11.94 22.97 -5.46
CA PHE A 263 -10.57 22.92 -4.95
C PHE A 263 -9.85 24.24 -5.26
N PRO A 264 -9.41 25.05 -4.27
CA PRO A 264 -8.60 26.21 -4.56
C PRO A 264 -7.24 25.73 -5.07
N MET A 265 -7.06 25.81 -6.38
CA MET A 265 -5.75 25.74 -7.02
C MET A 265 -5.00 27.03 -6.66
N ASN A 266 -4.42 27.07 -5.47
CA ASN A 266 -3.48 28.13 -5.13
C ASN A 266 -2.12 27.77 -5.73
N VAL A 267 -1.84 28.51 -6.82
CA VAL A 267 -0.54 28.99 -7.32
C VAL A 267 0.63 28.88 -6.35
#